data_AF-A0A7S2HUG5-F1
#
_entry.id   AF-A0A7S2HUG5-F1
#
_cell.length_a   1.000
_cell.length_b   1.000
_cell.length_c   1.000
_cell.angle_alpha   90.00
_cell.angle_beta   90.00
_cell.angle_gamma   90.00
#
_symmetry.space_group_name_H-M   'P 1'
#
loop_
_entity.id
_entity.type
_entity.pdbx_description
1 polymer ?
#
loop_
_entity_poly.entity_id
_entity_poly.type
_entity_poly.pdbx_seq_one_letter_code
_entity_poly.pdbx_strand_id
1 'polypeptide(L)'
;VCPMRKLQVFERWLIENGAIFPALACRTSATGQGAAVFANKSVNPGKRVVEVPLHCLITKEQGLETKVGQKLLSGHSTFQPRRLWDSVENLQLMLFLLHDRRDPASF
;
A
#
# COMPACT_ATOMS: atom_id res chain seq x y z
N VAL A 1 -12.33 0.61 -15.46
CA VAL A 1 -11.23 -0.40 -15.40
C VAL A 1 -11.80 -1.66 -14.77
N CYS A 2 -11.66 -2.82 -15.41
CA CYS A 2 -12.14 -4.09 -14.84
C CYS A 2 -11.38 -4.40 -13.53
N PRO A 3 -12.06 -4.58 -12.38
CA PRO A 3 -11.42 -4.82 -11.08
C PRO A 3 -10.46 -6.02 -11.09
N MET A 4 -10.81 -7.06 -11.84
CA MET A 4 -9.99 -8.27 -12.01
C MET A 4 -8.61 -7.96 -12.62
N ARG A 5 -8.54 -7.02 -13.57
CA ARG A 5 -7.28 -6.69 -14.26
C ARG A 5 -6.31 -5.96 -13.33
N LYS A 6 -6.80 -5.14 -12.40
CA LYS A 6 -5.96 -4.47 -11.39
C LYS A 6 -5.40 -5.45 -10.37
N LEU A 7 -6.21 -6.41 -9.92
CA LEU A 7 -5.77 -7.45 -8.98
C LEU A 7 -4.67 -8.33 -9.57
N GLN A 8 -4.82 -8.76 -10.83
CA GLN A 8 -3.80 -9.56 -11.51
C GLN A 8 -2.48 -8.81 -11.71
N VAL A 9 -2.55 -7.50 -11.94
CA VAL A 9 -1.36 -6.64 -12.06
C VAL A 9 -0.67 -6.51 -10.70
N PHE A 10 -1.45 -6.27 -9.64
CA PHE A 10 -0.95 -6.19 -8.26
C PHE A 10 -0.31 -7.51 -7.77
N GLU A 11 -0.96 -8.65 -7.98
CA GLU A 11 -0.41 -9.96 -7.60
C GLU A 11 0.91 -10.26 -8.30
N ARG A 12 0.97 -9.98 -9.61
CA ARG A 12 2.19 -10.18 -10.39
C ARG A 12 3.32 -9.31 -9.88
N TRP A 13 3.05 -8.03 -9.63
CA TRP A 13 4.05 -7.13 -9.09
C TRP A 13 4.55 -7.57 -7.73
N LEU A 14 3.67 -8.02 -6.83
CA LEU A 14 4.10 -8.57 -5.55
C LEU A 14 5.04 -9.77 -5.73
N ILE A 15 4.73 -10.70 -6.63
CA ILE A 15 5.57 -11.87 -6.92
C ILE A 15 6.92 -11.44 -7.52
N GLU A 16 6.91 -10.51 -8.49
CA GLU A 16 8.11 -9.95 -9.12
C GLU A 16 9.02 -9.24 -8.11
N ASN A 17 8.45 -8.68 -7.04
CA ASN A 17 9.17 -8.04 -5.94
C ASN A 17 9.51 -9.00 -4.78
N GLY A 18 9.28 -10.30 -4.92
CA GLY A 18 9.72 -11.32 -3.97
C GLY A 18 8.73 -11.66 -2.86
N ALA A 19 7.46 -11.27 -2.98
CA ALA A 19 6.42 -11.75 -2.08
C ALA A 19 6.12 -13.24 -2.30
N ILE A 20 5.84 -13.95 -1.20
CA ILE A 20 5.60 -15.40 -1.19
C ILE A 20 4.22 -15.68 -0.62
N PHE A 21 3.30 -16.17 -1.44
CA PHE A 21 1.94 -16.54 -1.01
C PHE A 21 1.36 -17.74 -1.80
N PRO A 22 2.07 -18.88 -1.89
CA PRO A 22 1.74 -19.97 -2.82
C PRO A 22 0.45 -20.72 -2.49
N ALA A 23 -0.17 -20.44 -1.35
CA ALA A 23 -1.44 -21.04 -0.91
C ALA A 23 -2.65 -20.13 -1.11
N LEU A 24 -2.43 -18.91 -1.61
CA LEU A 24 -3.40 -17.84 -1.60
C LEU A 24 -3.64 -17.32 -3.02
N ALA A 25 -4.84 -16.83 -3.27
CA ALA A 25 -5.20 -16.11 -4.50
C ALA A 25 -6.19 -14.99 -4.18
N CYS A 26 -6.02 -13.83 -4.81
CA CYS A 26 -6.95 -12.73 -4.73
C CYS A 26 -8.10 -12.97 -5.70
N ARG A 27 -9.33 -12.82 -5.21
CA ARG A 27 -10.55 -12.92 -6.01
C ARG A 27 -11.53 -11.85 -5.59
N THR A 28 -12.39 -11.43 -6.49
CA THR A 28 -13.55 -10.62 -6.11
C THR A 28 -14.57 -11.51 -5.39
N SER A 29 -15.03 -11.08 -4.21
CA SER A 29 -16.06 -11.79 -3.47
C SER A 29 -17.37 -11.83 -4.27
N ALA A 30 -18.00 -13.00 -4.33
CA ALA A 30 -19.33 -13.17 -4.91
C ALA A 30 -20.41 -12.41 -4.13
N THR A 31 -20.17 -12.10 -2.85
CA THR A 31 -21.10 -11.35 -1.98
C THR A 31 -21.00 -9.84 -2.14
N GLY A 32 -20.20 -9.34 -3.08
CA GLY A 32 -20.05 -7.90 -3.33
C GLY A 32 -19.17 -7.16 -2.33
N GLN A 33 -18.54 -7.85 -1.36
CA GLN A 33 -17.66 -7.26 -0.35
C GLN A 33 -16.29 -6.79 -0.88
N GLY A 34 -16.11 -6.71 -2.21
CA GLY A 34 -14.86 -6.30 -2.84
C GLY A 34 -13.87 -7.45 -3.05
N ALA A 35 -12.59 -7.09 -3.22
CA ALA A 35 -11.52 -8.08 -3.40
C ALA A 35 -11.11 -8.69 -2.06
N ALA A 36 -10.90 -10.01 -2.04
CA ALA A 36 -10.48 -10.75 -0.86
C ALA A 36 -9.45 -11.83 -1.24
N VAL A 37 -8.75 -12.34 -0.23
CA VAL A 37 -7.75 -13.39 -0.37
C VAL A 37 -8.37 -14.72 0.03
N PHE A 38 -8.25 -15.72 -0.84
CA PHE A 38 -8.80 -17.06 -0.64
C PHE A 38 -7.69 -18.10 -0.68
N ALA A 39 -7.81 -19.12 0.16
CA ALA A 39 -6.94 -20.28 0.09
C ALA A 39 -7.24 -21.09 -1.18
N ASN A 40 -6.21 -21.46 -1.94
CA ASN A 40 -6.32 -22.35 -3.10
C ASN A 40 -5.92 -23.80 -2.77
N LYS A 41 -5.42 -24.03 -1.55
CA LYS A 41 -5.05 -25.33 -0.98
C LYS A 41 -5.19 -25.30 0.54
N SER A 42 -5.07 -26.45 1.19
CA SER A 42 -5.15 -26.54 2.65
C SER A 42 -4.05 -25.69 3.31
N VAL A 43 -4.43 -24.95 4.35
CA VAL A 43 -3.55 -24.11 5.16
C VAL A 43 -3.40 -24.76 6.53
N ASN A 44 -2.17 -25.15 6.88
CA ASN A 44 -1.88 -25.78 8.16
C ASN A 44 -1.63 -24.73 9.25
N PRO A 45 -2.17 -24.92 10.47
CA PRO A 45 -1.87 -24.05 11.60
C PRO A 45 -0.36 -23.92 11.86
N GLY A 46 0.08 -22.72 12.21
CA GLY A 46 1.48 -22.42 12.54
C GLY A 46 2.44 -22.37 11.34
N LYS A 47 1.97 -22.56 10.10
CA LYS A 47 2.79 -22.36 8.89
C LYS A 47 2.67 -20.93 8.38
N ARG A 48 3.80 -20.37 7.92
CA ARG A 48 3.83 -19.10 7.20
C ARG A 48 3.10 -19.28 5.85
N VAL A 49 2.06 -18.48 5.63
CA VAL A 49 1.22 -18.53 4.42
C VAL A 49 1.46 -17.36 3.47
N VAL A 50 2.00 -16.27 4.00
CA VAL A 50 2.31 -15.04 3.28
C VAL A 50 3.60 -14.45 3.82
N GLU A 51 4.41 -13.93 2.93
CA GLU A 51 5.57 -13.08 3.22
C GLU A 51 5.56 -11.93 2.24
N VAL A 52 5.69 -10.71 2.74
CA VAL A 52 5.71 -9.49 1.94
C VAL A 52 6.99 -8.73 2.28
N PRO A 53 7.88 -8.50 1.30
CA PRO A 53 9.09 -7.71 1.50
C PRO A 53 8.78 -6.29 1.94
N LEU A 54 9.65 -5.72 2.78
CA LEU A 54 9.46 -4.37 3.33
C LEU A 54 9.32 -3.29 2.24
N HIS A 55 10.05 -3.43 1.12
CA HIS A 55 10.00 -2.48 0.01
C HIS A 55 8.67 -2.51 -0.77
N CYS A 56 7.83 -3.52 -0.55
CA CYS A 56 6.47 -3.57 -1.10
C CYS A 56 5.46 -2.80 -0.24
N LEU A 57 5.86 -2.29 0.93
CA LEU A 57 4.98 -1.57 1.84
C LEU A 57 5.01 -0.07 1.56
N ILE A 58 3.86 0.57 1.79
CA ILE A 58 3.76 2.02 1.91
C ILE A 58 3.98 2.38 3.38
N THR A 59 4.95 3.26 3.62
CA THR A 59 5.43 3.65 4.95
C THR A 59 5.25 5.14 5.17
N LYS A 60 5.29 5.59 6.43
CA LYS A 60 5.11 7.02 6.77
C LYS A 60 6.29 7.84 6.25
N GLU A 61 7.46 7.22 6.23
CA GLU A 61 8.74 7.76 5.79
C GLU A 61 8.68 8.17 4.31
N GLN A 62 8.10 7.32 3.45
CA GLN A 62 7.89 7.65 2.04
C GLN A 62 7.01 8.90 1.85
N GLY A 63 6.04 9.15 2.74
CA GLY A 63 5.24 10.37 2.73
C GLY A 63 6.07 11.64 2.93
N LEU A 64 7.12 11.57 3.76
CA LEU A 64 8.05 12.67 4.02
C LEU A 64 8.95 12.94 2.81
N GLU A 65 9.32 11.91 2.07
CA GLU A 65 10.20 12.00 0.89
C GLU A 65 9.52 12.66 -0.32
N THR A 66 8.18 12.71 -0.35
CA THR A 66 7.44 13.37 -1.43
C THR A 66 7.75 14.88 -1.51
N LYS A 67 7.58 15.48 -2.70
CA LYS A 67 7.73 16.95 -2.88
C LYS A 67 6.85 17.76 -1.93
N VAL A 68 5.66 17.25 -1.59
CA VAL A 68 4.73 17.90 -0.66
C VAL A 68 5.22 17.73 0.79
N GLY A 69 5.65 16.52 1.16
CA GLY A 69 6.26 16.24 2.46
C GLY A 69 7.47 17.14 2.73
N GLN A 70 8.40 17.22 1.77
CA GLN A 70 9.60 18.07 1.89
C GLN A 70 9.24 19.56 2.00
N LYS A 71 8.28 20.06 1.22
CA LYS A 71 7.83 21.46 1.32
C LYS A 71 7.22 21.77 2.68
N LEU A 72 6.44 20.85 3.24
CA LEU A 72 5.84 20.99 4.57
C LEU A 72 6.90 20.97 5.69
N LEU A 73 7.94 20.15 5.55
CA LEU A 73 9.06 20.12 6.50
C LEU A 73 9.94 21.37 6.43
N SER A 74 10.14 21.92 5.23
CA SER A 74 10.98 23.12 5.00
C SER A 74 10.27 24.46 5.28
N GLY A 75 8.94 24.44 5.43
CA GLY A 75 8.10 25.63 5.58
C GLY A 75 8.34 26.35 6.91
N HIS A 76 8.91 27.56 6.85
CA HIS A 76 9.25 28.40 8.00
C HIS A 76 8.10 29.31 8.50
N SER A 77 6.88 29.14 8.04
CA SER A 77 5.83 30.15 8.26
C SER A 77 4.80 29.71 9.29
N THR A 78 4.83 30.35 10.47
CA THR A 78 3.73 30.80 11.37
C THR A 78 2.62 29.84 11.80
N PHE A 79 2.23 28.88 10.97
CA PHE A 79 1.41 27.73 11.28
C PHE A 79 2.37 26.64 11.77
N GLN A 80 2.19 26.05 12.95
CA GLN A 80 3.04 24.94 13.42
C GLN A 80 2.70 23.66 12.65
N PRO A 81 3.36 23.32 11.52
CA PRO A 81 2.90 22.25 10.63
C PRO A 81 3.22 20.89 11.28
N ARG A 82 4.27 20.84 12.11
CA ARG A 82 4.61 19.69 12.96
C ARG A 82 3.46 19.28 13.87
N ARG A 83 2.74 20.21 14.52
CA ARG A 83 1.62 19.83 15.39
C ARG A 83 0.49 19.15 14.63
N LEU A 84 0.13 19.63 13.44
CA LEU A 84 -0.94 19.03 12.63
C LEU A 84 -0.51 17.68 12.06
N TRP A 85 0.74 17.58 11.62
CA TRP A 85 1.38 16.36 11.11
C TRP A 85 1.54 15.26 12.16
N ASP A 86 1.95 15.64 13.37
CA ASP A 86 2.10 14.73 14.50
C ASP A 86 0.73 14.41 15.15
N SER A 87 -0.26 15.30 15.03
CA SER A 87 -1.61 15.08 15.58
C SER A 87 -2.50 14.18 14.72
N VAL A 88 -2.18 14.01 13.44
CA VAL A 88 -2.95 13.15 12.52
C VAL A 88 -2.05 11.99 12.12
N GLU A 89 -2.19 10.88 12.83
CA GLU A 89 -1.29 9.72 12.77
C GLU A 89 -1.05 9.16 11.36
N ASN A 90 -1.91 9.46 10.39
CA ASN A 90 -1.89 8.91 9.04
C ASN A 90 -1.84 9.96 7.91
N LEU A 91 -1.66 11.25 8.21
CA LEU A 91 -1.63 12.30 7.19
C LEU A 91 -0.51 12.08 6.16
N GLN A 92 0.61 11.52 6.61
CA GLN A 92 1.78 11.20 5.79
C GLN A 92 1.45 10.16 4.71
N LEU A 93 0.77 9.08 5.15
CA LEU A 93 0.32 8.01 4.27
C LEU A 93 -0.70 8.54 3.26
N MET A 94 -1.64 9.38 3.69
CA MET A 94 -2.65 9.94 2.80
C MET A 94 -2.02 10.81 1.70
N LEU A 95 -1.04 11.64 2.05
CA LEU A 95 -0.35 12.48 1.07
C LEU A 95 0.49 11.66 0.09
N PHE A 96 1.17 10.63 0.59
CA PHE A 96 1.85 9.67 -0.27
C PHE A 96 0.86 9.05 -1.27
N LEU A 97 -0.23 8.46 -0.79
CA LEU A 97 -1.24 7.80 -1.63
C LEU A 97 -1.82 8.73 -2.71
N LEU A 98 -2.07 9.99 -2.37
CA LEU A 98 -2.59 10.98 -3.34
C LEU A 98 -1.53 11.42 -4.35
N HIS A 99 -0.28 11.57 -3.93
CA HIS A 99 0.82 11.93 -4.81
C HIS A 99 1.12 10.80 -5.78
N ASP A 100 1.27 9.60 -5.23
CA ASP A 100 1.62 8.37 -5.93
C ASP A 100 0.54 7.96 -6.94
N ARG A 101 -0.74 8.05 -6.56
CA ARG A 101 -1.88 7.84 -7.47
C ARG A 101 -1.88 8.72 -8.72
N ARG A 102 -1.28 9.92 -8.65
CA ARG A 102 -1.21 10.84 -9.80
C ARG A 102 -0.08 10.48 -10.76
N ASP A 103 0.88 9.69 -10.32
CA ASP A 103 2.01 9.26 -11.14
C ASP A 103 1.62 8.00 -11.94
N PRO A 104 1.49 8.07 -13.28
CA PRO A 104 1.17 6.91 -14.10
C PRO A 104 2.31 5.89 -14.17
N ALA A 105 3.52 6.23 -13.71
CA ALA A 105 4.65 5.32 -13.61
C ALA A 105 4.75 4.64 -12.23
N SER A 106 3.91 5.03 -11.27
CA SER A 106 3.81 4.33 -9.99
C SER A 106 2.95 3.06 -10.09
N PHE A 107 3.19 2.12 -9.16
CA PHE A 107 2.56 0.80 -9.11
C PHE A 107 1.57 0.66 -7.95
#